data_AF-A0AAU0KJB9-F1
#
_entry.id   AF-A0AAU0KJB9-F1
#
_cell.length_a   1.000
_cell.length_b   1.000
_cell.length_c   1.000
_cell.angle_alpha   90.00
_cell.angle_beta   90.00
_cell.angle_gamma   90.00
#
_symmetry.space_group_name_H-M   'P 1'
#
loop_
_entity.id
_entity.type
_entity.pdbx_description
1 polymer ?
#
loop_
_entity_poly.entity_id
_entity_poly.type
_entity_poly.pdbx_seq_one_letter_code
_entity_poly.pdbx_strand_id
1 'polypeptide(L)'
;MNRLSGLCIILPLCVMVTGCAGFRGGWESAAYIDGTAPAAPQRQRSAEGPELNLPGLNLHVGIDNRLQTYDTQIFFGLPLSVDPRNLYPKNRRPGKTRVFVDVTPQTGGFVFRPLLASLVIGSTHYPAVRGFEFGMWDAEGQQTNTGGVWDHRDVGGGVSLTEPHKRYRLSLEFDIPVPSPKSPDILLDLSRALQDLGSVGDPPLPLIRFAPVKWEEGYT
;
A
#
# COMPACT_ATOMS: atom_id res chain seq x y z
N MET A 1 -54.44 34.41 31.91
CA MET A 1 -52.96 34.53 31.87
C MET A 1 -52.34 33.15 31.93
N ASN A 2 -51.29 32.95 31.12
CA ASN A 2 -50.31 31.85 31.13
C ASN A 2 -50.68 30.55 30.40
N ARG A 3 -50.58 30.59 29.05
CA ARG A 3 -50.23 29.42 28.22
C ARG A 3 -48.85 29.67 27.61
N LEU A 4 -47.78 29.34 28.32
CA LEU A 4 -46.39 29.47 27.85
C LEU A 4 -45.51 28.48 28.61
N SER A 5 -45.71 27.18 28.40
CA SER A 5 -44.86 26.13 28.99
C SER A 5 -44.95 24.85 28.16
N GLY A 6 -44.50 24.90 26.90
CA GLY A 6 -44.56 23.71 26.03
C GLY A 6 -43.74 23.80 24.75
N LEU A 7 -42.76 24.70 24.69
CA LEU A 7 -42.03 25.02 23.46
C LEU A 7 -40.59 25.42 23.78
N CYS A 8 -39.85 24.60 24.52
CA CYS A 8 -38.42 24.87 24.76
C CYS A 8 -37.48 23.65 24.79
N ILE A 9 -37.95 22.44 24.44
CA ILE A 9 -37.07 21.24 24.45
C ILE A 9 -37.16 20.46 23.14
N ILE A 10 -37.20 21.15 21.99
CA ILE A 10 -37.02 20.49 20.68
C ILE A 10 -35.91 21.17 19.85
N LEU A 11 -35.37 22.32 20.27
CA LEU A 11 -34.34 23.03 19.50
C LEU A 11 -32.87 22.58 19.68
N PRO A 12 -32.40 21.89 20.74
CA PRO A 12 -31.00 21.47 20.78
C PRO A 12 -30.76 20.14 20.06
N LEU A 13 -31.79 19.37 19.67
CA LEU A 13 -31.61 18.06 19.04
C LEU A 13 -31.30 18.14 17.53
N CYS A 14 -31.68 19.22 16.84
CA CYS A 14 -31.39 19.40 15.41
C CYS A 14 -30.00 19.96 15.11
N VAL A 15 -29.22 20.38 16.10
CA VAL A 15 -27.86 20.92 15.89
C VAL A 15 -26.78 19.83 16.02
N MET A 16 -27.10 18.68 16.60
CA MET A 16 -26.16 17.58 16.85
C MET A 16 -25.92 16.65 15.65
N VAL A 17 -26.59 16.87 14.50
CA VAL A 17 -26.39 16.06 13.27
C VAL A 17 -25.92 16.96 12.13
N THR A 18 -24.87 17.74 12.38
CA THR A 18 -24.10 18.46 11.34
C THR A 18 -22.80 17.71 11.06
N GLY A 19 -22.92 16.43 10.67
CA GLY A 19 -21.78 15.69 10.14
C GLY A 19 -21.60 16.03 8.66
N CYS A 20 -20.49 16.68 8.30
CA CYS A 20 -20.07 16.80 6.92
C CYS A 20 -19.55 15.45 6.44
N ALA A 21 -20.45 14.57 5.99
CA ALA A 21 -20.05 13.29 5.45
C ALA A 21 -19.55 13.45 4.00
N GLY A 22 -18.54 12.70 3.63
CA GLY A 22 -18.08 12.62 2.25
C GLY A 22 -17.60 11.22 1.91
N PHE A 23 -17.46 10.95 0.62
CA PHE A 23 -16.80 9.74 0.15
C PHE A 23 -15.90 10.09 -1.02
N ARG A 24 -14.70 9.51 -1.02
CA ARG A 24 -13.72 9.60 -2.10
C ARG A 24 -13.41 8.22 -2.62
N GLY A 25 -13.04 8.15 -3.89
CA GLY A 25 -12.77 6.87 -4.52
C GLY A 25 -11.95 6.96 -5.79
N GLY A 26 -11.53 5.79 -6.26
CA GLY A 26 -10.84 5.66 -7.52
C GLY A 26 -10.25 4.29 -7.72
N TRP A 27 -9.02 4.24 -8.19
CA TRP A 27 -8.36 3.01 -8.63
C TRP A 27 -7.01 2.84 -7.94
N GLU A 28 -6.62 1.60 -7.69
CA GLU A 28 -5.29 1.24 -7.20
C GLU A 28 -4.89 -0.11 -7.79
N SER A 29 -3.60 -0.43 -7.73
CA SER A 29 -3.08 -1.72 -8.15
C SER A 29 -3.06 -2.72 -7.00
N ALA A 30 -3.73 -3.85 -7.17
CA ALA A 30 -3.66 -4.98 -6.24
C ALA A 30 -2.77 -6.08 -6.80
N ALA A 31 -1.79 -6.51 -5.99
CA ALA A 31 -0.88 -7.58 -6.35
C ALA A 31 -1.58 -8.94 -6.37
N TYR A 32 -1.20 -9.79 -7.31
CA TYR A 32 -1.59 -11.20 -7.37
C TYR A 32 -0.53 -12.02 -8.09
N ILE A 33 -0.58 -13.32 -7.87
CA ILE A 33 0.26 -14.33 -8.52
C ILE A 33 -0.72 -15.35 -9.08
N ASP A 34 -0.48 -15.79 -10.32
CA ASP A 34 -1.17 -16.86 -11.05
C ASP A 34 -2.66 -17.12 -10.72
N GLY A 35 -3.53 -17.01 -11.73
CA GLY A 35 -4.96 -17.28 -11.60
C GLY A 35 -5.82 -16.04 -11.75
N THR A 36 -6.85 -15.90 -10.90
CA THR A 36 -7.87 -14.86 -11.06
C THR A 36 -7.45 -13.57 -10.35
N ALA A 37 -7.50 -12.45 -11.07
CA ALA A 37 -7.27 -11.13 -10.50
C ALA A 37 -8.16 -10.89 -9.27
N PRO A 38 -7.65 -10.18 -8.24
CA PRO A 38 -8.42 -9.88 -7.05
C PRO A 38 -9.68 -9.09 -7.43
N ALA A 39 -10.83 -9.52 -6.93
CA ALA A 39 -12.06 -8.74 -7.03
C ALA A 39 -11.91 -7.44 -6.22
N ALA A 40 -12.63 -6.39 -6.64
CA ALA A 40 -12.65 -5.13 -5.91
C ALA A 40 -13.00 -5.38 -4.43
N PRO A 41 -12.23 -4.82 -3.48
CA PRO A 41 -12.40 -5.14 -2.06
C PRO A 41 -13.78 -4.71 -1.55
N GLN A 42 -14.40 -5.58 -0.74
CA GLN A 42 -15.47 -5.19 0.18
C GLN A 42 -14.91 -4.19 1.20
N ARG A 43 -15.74 -3.20 1.60
CA ARG A 43 -15.48 -1.96 2.36
C ARG A 43 -14.59 -2.02 3.61
N GLN A 44 -14.07 -3.18 4.01
CA GLN A 44 -13.18 -3.37 5.14
C GLN A 44 -12.04 -4.30 4.74
N ARG A 45 -10.95 -3.73 4.21
CA ARG A 45 -9.64 -4.36 4.36
C ARG A 45 -8.69 -3.38 5.02
N SER A 46 -7.84 -3.95 5.87
CA SER A 46 -6.64 -3.32 6.39
C SER A 46 -5.90 -2.56 5.29
N ALA A 47 -5.17 -1.50 5.63
CA ALA A 47 -4.38 -0.71 4.67
C ALA A 47 -3.34 -1.54 3.88
N GLU A 48 -3.18 -2.80 4.26
CA GLU A 48 -2.35 -3.83 3.67
C GLU A 48 -3.27 -4.71 2.77
N GLY A 49 -3.17 -4.55 1.44
CA GLY A 49 -3.80 -5.40 0.41
C GLY A 49 -3.59 -6.94 0.53
N PRO A 50 -3.77 -7.74 -0.54
CA PRO A 50 -3.77 -9.20 -0.43
C PRO A 50 -2.39 -9.78 -0.06
N GLU A 51 -2.40 -10.77 0.84
CA GLU A 51 -1.23 -11.60 1.15
C GLU A 51 -1.05 -12.68 0.07
N LEU A 52 0.19 -12.86 -0.38
CA LEU A 52 0.62 -13.80 -1.40
C LEU A 52 1.42 -14.92 -0.72
N ASN A 53 0.87 -16.13 -0.72
CA ASN A 53 1.52 -17.29 -0.14
C ASN A 53 2.46 -17.92 -1.18
N LEU A 54 3.76 -17.97 -0.88
CA LEU A 54 4.80 -18.49 -1.76
C LEU A 54 5.59 -19.60 -1.06
N PRO A 55 6.32 -20.44 -1.81
CA PRO A 55 7.22 -21.42 -1.19
C PRO A 55 8.20 -20.73 -0.23
N GLY A 56 8.17 -21.14 1.04
CA GLY A 56 9.09 -20.67 2.07
C GLY A 56 8.83 -19.25 2.61
N LEU A 57 7.83 -18.51 2.12
CA LEU A 57 7.56 -17.14 2.60
C LEU A 57 6.14 -16.66 2.28
N ASN A 58 5.67 -15.67 3.04
CA ASN A 58 4.49 -14.88 2.69
C ASN A 58 4.90 -13.47 2.27
N LEU A 59 4.29 -12.94 1.20
CA LEU A 59 4.49 -11.57 0.76
C LEU A 59 3.23 -10.75 0.89
N HIS A 60 3.42 -9.49 1.21
CA HIS A 60 2.47 -8.44 0.92
C HIS A 60 3.13 -7.44 -0.02
N VAL A 61 2.52 -7.17 -1.17
CA VAL A 61 3.09 -6.25 -2.17
C VAL A 61 2.08 -5.18 -2.55
N GLY A 62 2.52 -3.92 -2.53
CA GLY A 62 1.71 -2.77 -2.91
C GLY A 62 2.53 -1.74 -3.69
N ILE A 63 1.88 -1.06 -4.64
CA ILE A 63 2.46 0.07 -5.37
C ILE A 63 1.80 1.34 -4.85
N ASP A 64 2.58 2.42 -4.70
CA ASP A 64 2.04 3.72 -4.32
C ASP A 64 1.32 4.45 -5.47
N ASN A 65 0.38 3.76 -6.13
CA ASN A 65 -0.35 4.26 -7.29
C ASN A 65 -1.86 4.40 -7.08
N ARG A 66 -2.28 4.61 -5.84
CA ARG A 66 -3.67 4.92 -5.50
C ARG A 66 -4.06 6.22 -6.20
N LEU A 67 -4.87 6.11 -7.25
CA LEU A 67 -5.42 7.18 -8.05
C LEU A 67 -6.80 7.55 -7.51
N GLN A 68 -6.99 8.78 -7.08
CA GLN A 68 -8.29 9.33 -6.73
C GLN A 68 -8.94 9.90 -8.00
N THR A 69 -10.12 9.36 -8.34
CA THR A 69 -10.91 9.81 -9.50
C THR A 69 -12.10 10.70 -9.16
N TYR A 70 -12.59 10.62 -7.92
CA TYR A 70 -13.69 11.45 -7.46
C TYR A 70 -13.59 11.72 -5.96
N ASP A 71 -14.18 12.85 -5.55
CA ASP A 71 -14.48 13.21 -4.17
C ASP A 71 -15.89 13.77 -4.14
N THR A 72 -16.77 13.20 -3.32
CA THR A 72 -18.16 13.64 -3.18
C THR A 72 -18.38 14.11 -1.75
N GLN A 73 -18.74 15.39 -1.60
CA GLN A 73 -19.07 15.99 -0.31
C GLN A 73 -20.58 16.06 -0.15
N ILE A 74 -21.08 15.59 0.99
CA ILE A 74 -22.50 15.56 1.32
C ILE A 74 -22.75 16.47 2.52
N PHE A 75 -23.72 17.37 2.38
CA PHE A 75 -24.21 18.19 3.48
C PHE A 75 -25.73 18.05 3.54
N PHE A 76 -26.27 17.64 4.70
CA PHE A 76 -27.70 17.34 4.88
C PHE A 76 -28.29 16.39 3.81
N GLY A 77 -27.54 15.35 3.43
CA GLY A 77 -27.99 14.36 2.44
C GLY A 77 -27.98 14.82 0.98
N LEU A 78 -27.57 16.06 0.70
CA LEU A 78 -27.43 16.59 -0.65
C LEU A 78 -25.95 16.58 -1.07
N PRO A 79 -25.61 16.05 -2.26
CA PRO A 79 -24.25 16.17 -2.80
C PRO A 79 -23.99 17.64 -3.15
N LEU A 80 -23.04 18.26 -2.45
CA LEU A 80 -22.66 19.66 -2.70
C LEU A 80 -21.69 19.79 -3.87
N SER A 81 -20.81 18.79 -4.05
CA SER A 81 -19.80 18.79 -5.10
C SER A 81 -19.36 17.37 -5.43
N VAL A 82 -19.09 17.12 -6.71
CA VAL A 82 -18.30 15.99 -7.18
C VAL A 82 -17.09 16.60 -7.86
N ASP A 83 -15.90 16.44 -7.27
CA ASP A 83 -14.65 16.91 -7.87
C ASP A 83 -13.99 15.76 -8.63
N PRO A 84 -14.06 15.72 -9.98
CA PRO A 84 -13.35 14.74 -10.77
C PRO A 84 -11.85 15.03 -10.70
N ARG A 85 -11.11 14.15 -10.03
CA ARG A 85 -9.66 14.27 -9.84
C ARG A 85 -8.94 13.23 -10.68
N ASN A 86 -7.70 13.50 -11.07
CA ASN A 86 -6.76 12.45 -11.47
C ASN A 86 -5.48 12.71 -10.66
N LEU A 87 -5.58 12.44 -9.36
CA LEU A 87 -4.52 12.74 -8.40
C LEU A 87 -4.02 11.47 -7.74
N TYR A 88 -2.71 11.42 -7.49
CA TYR A 88 -2.06 10.39 -6.68
C TYR A 88 -1.80 10.93 -5.28
N PRO A 89 -2.77 10.90 -4.34
CA PRO A 89 -2.65 11.54 -3.03
C PRO A 89 -1.48 11.04 -2.18
N LYS A 90 -1.02 9.81 -2.40
CA LYS A 90 0.09 9.22 -1.65
C LYS A 90 1.46 9.46 -2.28
N ASN A 91 1.52 9.72 -3.59
CA ASN A 91 2.79 9.99 -4.25
C ASN A 91 3.31 11.40 -3.88
N ARG A 92 4.29 11.44 -2.98
CA ARG A 92 4.94 12.69 -2.53
C ARG A 92 6.17 13.08 -3.36
N ARG A 93 6.61 12.24 -4.30
CA ARG A 93 7.86 12.44 -5.07
C ARG A 93 7.61 12.25 -6.57
N PRO A 94 7.40 13.35 -7.32
CA PRO A 94 7.26 13.28 -8.77
C PRO A 94 8.43 12.55 -9.43
N GLY A 95 8.13 11.69 -10.41
CA GLY A 95 9.16 10.93 -11.14
C GLY A 95 9.75 9.73 -10.40
N LYS A 96 9.28 9.42 -9.19
CA LYS A 96 9.67 8.20 -8.45
C LYS A 96 8.45 7.32 -8.20
N THR A 97 8.66 6.02 -8.25
CA THR A 97 7.67 5.01 -7.86
C THR A 97 8.24 4.21 -6.70
N ARG A 98 7.47 4.09 -5.61
CA ARG A 98 7.81 3.21 -4.50
C ARG A 98 6.88 1.99 -4.50
N VAL A 99 7.49 0.81 -4.41
CA VAL A 99 6.81 -0.47 -4.23
C VAL A 99 7.14 -0.97 -2.84
N PHE A 100 6.11 -1.24 -2.04
CA PHE A 100 6.23 -1.82 -0.72
C PHE A 100 6.17 -3.34 -0.83
N VAL A 101 7.08 -4.01 -0.14
CA VAL A 101 7.25 -5.46 -0.13
C VAL A 101 7.43 -5.88 1.32
N ASP A 102 6.35 -6.26 1.98
CA ASP A 102 6.49 -6.86 3.30
C ASP A 102 6.72 -8.36 3.14
N VAL A 103 7.76 -8.86 3.80
CA VAL A 103 8.22 -10.24 3.69
C VAL A 103 8.13 -10.89 5.05
N THR A 104 7.43 -12.02 5.13
CA THR A 104 7.42 -12.88 6.32
C THR A 104 8.01 -14.23 5.92
N PRO A 105 9.31 -14.45 6.10
CA PRO A 105 9.94 -15.71 5.70
C PRO A 105 9.54 -16.81 6.68
N GLN A 106 9.39 -18.04 6.18
CA GLN A 106 9.15 -19.22 7.02
C GLN A 106 10.47 -19.82 7.52
N THR A 107 11.59 -19.49 6.88
CA THR A 107 12.95 -19.92 7.22
C THR A 107 13.88 -18.70 7.39
N GLY A 108 15.05 -18.88 8.01
CA GLY A 108 16.04 -17.81 8.17
C GLY A 108 17.02 -17.66 7.00
N GLY A 109 16.69 -18.23 5.83
CA GLY A 109 17.61 -18.35 4.68
C GLY A 109 17.48 -17.24 3.63
N PHE A 110 16.48 -16.37 3.76
CA PHE A 110 16.17 -15.38 2.74
C PHE A 110 17.12 -14.19 2.74
N VAL A 111 17.49 -13.72 1.56
CA VAL A 111 18.25 -12.48 1.36
C VAL A 111 17.51 -11.58 0.39
N PHE A 112 17.31 -10.33 0.81
CA PHE A 112 16.74 -9.28 -0.02
C PHE A 112 17.84 -8.41 -0.62
N ARG A 113 17.93 -8.36 -1.95
CA ARG A 113 18.90 -7.60 -2.76
C ARG A 113 18.13 -6.65 -3.68
N PRO A 114 17.85 -5.42 -3.23
CA PRO A 114 16.87 -4.56 -3.90
C PRO A 114 17.24 -4.22 -5.34
N LEU A 115 18.52 -4.00 -5.64
CA LEU A 115 18.99 -3.60 -6.97
C LEU A 115 18.84 -4.69 -8.05
N LEU A 116 18.49 -5.91 -7.65
CA LEU A 116 18.19 -7.01 -8.57
C LEU A 116 16.69 -7.11 -8.89
N ALA A 117 15.85 -6.26 -8.30
CA ALA A 117 14.42 -6.21 -8.60
C ALA A 117 14.16 -5.41 -9.87
N SER A 118 13.11 -5.81 -10.60
CA SER A 118 12.66 -5.09 -11.79
C SER A 118 11.15 -4.88 -11.76
N LEU A 119 10.72 -3.65 -12.02
CA LEU A 119 9.34 -3.30 -12.29
C LEU A 119 9.15 -3.26 -13.80
N VAL A 120 8.21 -4.04 -14.32
CA VAL A 120 7.90 -4.12 -15.75
C VAL A 120 6.56 -3.43 -15.98
N ILE A 121 6.52 -2.53 -16.96
CA ILE A 121 5.29 -1.87 -17.39
C ILE A 121 5.18 -2.04 -18.91
N GLY A 122 4.18 -2.82 -19.35
CA GLY A 122 4.11 -3.27 -20.74
C GLY A 122 5.33 -4.15 -21.07
N SER A 123 6.17 -3.69 -22.01
CA SER A 123 7.40 -4.38 -22.42
C SER A 123 8.68 -3.79 -21.83
N THR A 124 8.57 -2.71 -21.04
CA THR A 124 9.75 -1.98 -20.56
C THR A 124 10.10 -2.42 -19.14
N HIS A 125 11.37 -2.76 -18.93
CA HIS A 125 11.92 -3.13 -17.63
C HIS A 125 12.59 -1.92 -16.98
N TYR A 126 12.19 -1.64 -15.74
CA TYR A 126 12.77 -0.59 -14.91
C TYR A 126 13.48 -1.25 -13.72
N PRO A 127 14.81 -1.12 -13.59
CA PRO A 127 15.53 -1.63 -12.43
C PRO A 127 15.22 -0.78 -11.20
N ALA A 128 15.19 -1.41 -10.03
CA ALA A 128 15.15 -0.66 -8.78
C ALA A 128 16.46 0.11 -8.58
N VAL A 129 16.35 1.35 -8.09
CA VAL A 129 17.52 2.21 -7.83
C VAL A 129 17.95 2.17 -6.37
N ARG A 130 17.03 1.88 -5.45
CA ARG A 130 17.26 1.82 -3.99
C ARG A 130 16.30 0.86 -3.32
N GLY A 131 16.74 0.31 -2.19
CA GLY A 131 15.91 -0.46 -1.29
C GLY A 131 15.93 0.13 0.11
N PHE A 132 14.83 -0.02 0.83
CA PHE A 132 14.72 0.46 2.21
C PHE A 132 14.08 -0.58 3.10
N GLU A 133 14.48 -0.57 4.37
CA GLU A 133 13.78 -1.21 5.46
C GLU A 133 13.07 -0.15 6.30
N PHE A 134 11.79 -0.36 6.57
CA PHE A 134 11.01 0.45 7.49
C PHE A 134 11.00 -0.19 8.88
N GLY A 135 11.39 0.59 9.87
CA GLY A 135 11.49 0.15 11.25
C GLY A 135 11.60 1.32 12.20
N MET A 136 11.62 1.02 13.49
CA MET A 136 12.02 1.98 14.50
C MET A 136 13.53 1.85 14.70
N TRP A 137 14.24 2.97 14.60
CA TRP A 137 15.70 3.03 14.63
C TRP A 137 16.18 3.89 15.80
N ASP A 138 17.20 3.44 16.52
CA ASP A 138 17.85 4.23 17.56
C ASP A 138 18.84 5.27 16.97
N ALA A 139 19.52 6.00 17.85
CA ALA A 139 20.48 7.04 17.45
C ALA A 139 21.72 6.45 16.78
N GLU A 140 22.06 5.21 17.11
CA GLU A 140 23.17 4.42 16.58
C GLU A 140 22.86 3.78 15.22
N GLY A 141 21.59 3.86 14.78
CA GLY A 141 21.13 3.33 13.49
C GLY A 141 20.82 1.82 13.52
N GLN A 142 20.64 1.24 14.71
CA GLN A 142 20.19 -0.13 14.89
C GLN A 142 18.65 -0.17 15.00
N GLN A 143 18.07 -1.29 14.59
CA GLN A 143 16.63 -1.51 14.72
C GLN A 143 16.29 -1.79 16.19
N THR A 144 15.32 -1.06 16.72
CA THR A 144 14.87 -1.16 18.13
C THR A 144 13.35 -1.27 18.20
N ASN A 145 12.84 -1.79 19.31
CA ASN A 145 11.41 -1.86 19.59
C ASN A 145 10.92 -0.73 20.51
N THR A 146 11.83 0.04 21.11
CA THR A 146 11.50 1.12 22.06
C THR A 146 12.49 2.27 21.96
N GLY A 147 11.99 3.51 22.09
CA GLY A 147 12.83 4.70 22.21
C GLY A 147 13.50 5.19 20.94
N GLY A 148 13.17 4.61 19.78
CA GLY A 148 13.68 5.03 18.46
C GLY A 148 12.70 5.86 17.64
N VAL A 149 13.12 6.20 16.41
CA VAL A 149 12.33 6.95 15.42
C VAL A 149 11.92 6.02 14.28
N TRP A 150 10.64 6.06 13.89
CA TRP A 150 10.16 5.34 12.71
C TRP A 150 10.68 6.00 11.43
N ASP A 151 11.46 5.25 10.65
CA ASP A 151 12.04 5.76 9.40
C ASP A 151 12.33 4.63 8.39
N HIS A 152 12.57 5.03 7.14
CA HIS A 152 13.06 4.17 6.07
C HIS A 152 14.59 4.29 5.98
N ARG A 153 15.32 3.22 6.33
CA ARG A 153 16.78 3.16 6.16
C ARG A 153 17.15 2.41 4.89
N ASP A 154 18.15 2.92 4.19
CA ASP A 154 18.68 2.28 2.98
C ASP A 154 19.38 0.96 3.33
N VAL A 155 19.05 -0.12 2.62
CA VAL A 155 19.67 -1.45 2.84
C VAL A 155 20.86 -1.71 1.90
N GLY A 156 21.23 -0.74 1.06
CA GLY A 156 22.35 -0.82 0.14
C GLY A 156 22.26 -2.03 -0.80
N GLY A 157 23.30 -2.87 -0.79
CA GLY A 157 23.38 -4.07 -1.61
C GLY A 157 22.44 -5.21 -1.18
N GLY A 158 21.92 -5.17 0.05
CA GLY A 158 20.93 -6.12 0.53
C GLY A 158 20.93 -6.33 2.04
N VAL A 159 19.90 -7.03 2.51
CA VAL A 159 19.68 -7.38 3.92
C VAL A 159 19.31 -8.87 4.03
N SER A 160 19.79 -9.53 5.09
CA SER A 160 19.45 -10.93 5.37
C SER A 160 18.20 -10.99 6.26
N LEU A 161 17.24 -11.81 5.88
CA LEU A 161 15.98 -12.02 6.60
C LEU A 161 16.11 -13.29 7.45
N THR A 162 16.86 -13.15 8.55
CA THR A 162 17.35 -14.28 9.34
C THR A 162 16.35 -14.82 10.37
N GLU A 163 15.32 -14.05 10.72
CA GLU A 163 14.35 -14.40 11.74
C GLU A 163 13.09 -15.00 11.08
N PRO A 164 12.83 -16.31 11.24
CA PRO A 164 11.61 -16.93 10.76
C PRO A 164 10.38 -16.29 11.39
N HIS A 165 9.31 -16.16 10.61
CA HIS A 165 8.01 -15.60 11.00
C HIS A 165 8.02 -14.12 11.42
N LYS A 166 9.18 -13.45 11.37
CA LYS A 166 9.26 -11.99 11.53
C LYS A 166 8.81 -11.31 10.25
N ARG A 167 7.94 -10.32 10.37
CA ARG A 167 7.57 -9.46 9.23
C ARG A 167 8.59 -8.37 9.03
N TYR A 168 9.31 -8.42 7.91
CA TYR A 168 10.19 -7.37 7.44
C TYR A 168 9.42 -6.42 6.52
N ARG A 169 9.46 -5.11 6.81
CA ARG A 169 8.77 -4.10 6.00
C ARG A 169 9.75 -3.45 5.04
N LEU A 170 9.79 -3.93 3.81
CA LEU A 170 10.76 -3.48 2.82
C LEU A 170 10.09 -2.61 1.76
N SER A 171 10.89 -1.82 1.05
CA SER A 171 10.40 -1.08 -0.11
C SER A 171 11.49 -0.88 -1.14
N LEU A 172 11.08 -0.79 -2.41
CA LEU A 172 11.91 -0.54 -3.58
C LEU A 172 11.54 0.82 -4.15
N GLU A 173 12.53 1.61 -4.54
CA GLU A 173 12.34 2.85 -5.29
C GLU A 173 12.80 2.67 -6.74
N PHE A 174 12.02 3.18 -7.68
CA PHE A 174 12.27 3.16 -9.13
C PHE A 174 12.23 4.58 -9.69
N ASP A 175 13.09 4.85 -10.67
CA ASP A 175 13.23 6.16 -11.32
C ASP A 175 12.24 6.35 -12.47
N ILE A 176 10.98 6.18 -12.15
CA ILE A 176 9.86 6.39 -13.06
C ILE A 176 8.69 7.08 -12.35
N PRO A 177 7.89 7.87 -13.08
CA PRO A 177 6.60 8.33 -12.58
C PRO A 177 5.72 7.14 -12.18
N VAL A 178 4.89 7.36 -11.15
CA VAL A 178 3.93 6.36 -10.68
C VAL A 178 3.05 5.87 -11.85
N PRO A 179 3.03 4.56 -12.13
CA PRO A 179 2.24 4.03 -13.22
C PRO A 179 0.76 4.12 -12.89
N SER A 180 -0.07 4.41 -13.90
CA SER A 180 -1.51 4.39 -13.71
C SER A 180 -1.97 3.00 -13.27
N PRO A 181 -2.79 2.87 -12.22
CA PRO A 181 -3.30 1.57 -11.76
C PRO A 181 -4.19 0.90 -12.81
N LYS A 182 -4.69 1.66 -13.79
CA LYS A 182 -5.47 1.17 -14.93
C LYS A 182 -4.62 0.66 -16.08
N SER A 183 -3.29 0.79 -16.01
CA SER A 183 -2.41 0.30 -17.08
C SER A 183 -2.51 -1.23 -17.11
N PRO A 184 -2.79 -1.83 -18.28
CA PRO A 184 -2.60 -3.27 -18.42
C PRO A 184 -1.10 -3.55 -18.29
N ASP A 185 -0.74 -4.66 -17.65
CA ASP A 185 0.64 -5.21 -17.64
C ASP A 185 1.66 -4.47 -16.76
N ILE A 186 1.30 -4.19 -15.50
CA ILE A 186 2.29 -3.90 -14.46
C ILE A 186 2.70 -5.23 -13.80
N LEU A 187 4.00 -5.51 -13.75
CA LEU A 187 4.59 -6.70 -13.15
C LEU A 187 5.77 -6.32 -12.26
N LEU A 188 5.97 -7.03 -11.16
CA LEU A 188 7.16 -6.94 -10.33
C LEU A 188 7.89 -8.29 -10.35
N ASP A 189 9.16 -8.23 -10.74
CA ASP A 189 10.08 -9.36 -10.70
C ASP A 189 10.98 -9.25 -9.44
N LEU A 190 10.78 -10.17 -8.51
CA LEU A 190 11.60 -10.33 -7.31
C LEU A 190 12.47 -11.60 -7.36
N SER A 191 12.46 -12.36 -8.46
CA SER A 191 13.09 -13.69 -8.57
C SER A 191 14.58 -13.71 -8.21
N ARG A 192 15.29 -12.61 -8.48
CA ARG A 192 16.70 -12.40 -8.15
C ARG A 192 16.91 -11.49 -6.95
N ALA A 193 15.87 -10.73 -6.58
CA ALA A 193 15.92 -9.75 -5.51
C ALA A 193 15.57 -10.34 -4.14
N LEU A 194 14.83 -11.45 -4.10
CA LEU A 194 14.46 -12.12 -2.86
C LEU A 194 14.64 -13.63 -3.06
N GLN A 195 15.70 -14.17 -2.47
CA GLN A 195 16.13 -15.55 -2.68
C GLN A 195 16.33 -16.26 -1.36
N ASP A 196 15.90 -17.52 -1.26
CA ASP A 196 16.31 -18.42 -0.19
C ASP A 196 17.70 -18.98 -0.53
N LEU A 197 18.72 -18.59 0.24
CA LEU A 197 20.08 -19.12 0.09
C LEU A 197 20.31 -20.38 0.93
N GLY A 198 19.38 -20.73 1.82
CA GLY A 198 19.42 -21.94 2.64
C GLY A 198 18.87 -23.19 1.94
N SER A 199 18.00 -23.01 0.94
CA SER A 199 17.31 -24.09 0.24
C SER A 199 17.83 -24.24 -1.19
N VAL A 200 18.71 -25.23 -1.40
CA VAL A 200 19.24 -25.53 -2.73
C VAL A 200 18.18 -26.24 -3.57
N GLY A 201 17.62 -25.54 -4.56
CA GLY A 201 16.72 -26.13 -5.56
C GLY A 201 15.29 -25.59 -5.57
N ASP A 202 14.96 -24.65 -4.68
CA ASP A 202 13.66 -23.98 -4.76
C ASP A 202 13.54 -23.14 -6.04
N PRO A 203 12.37 -23.15 -6.69
CA PRO A 203 12.16 -22.34 -7.88
C PRO A 203 12.24 -20.85 -7.52
N PRO A 204 12.71 -19.99 -8.45
CA PRO A 204 12.66 -18.56 -8.25
C PRO A 204 11.23 -18.09 -7.99
N LEU A 205 11.08 -16.98 -7.25
CA LEU A 205 9.77 -16.38 -7.04
C LEU A 205 9.09 -16.07 -8.38
N PRO A 206 7.79 -16.36 -8.52
CA PRO A 206 7.04 -16.05 -9.73
C PRO A 206 6.88 -14.53 -9.90
N LEU A 207 6.58 -14.11 -11.12
CA LEU A 207 6.27 -12.71 -11.41
C LEU A 207 4.99 -12.29 -10.68
N ILE A 208 5.06 -11.18 -9.96
CA ILE A 208 3.93 -10.60 -9.26
C ILE A 208 3.21 -9.66 -10.22
N ARG A 209 1.94 -9.93 -10.49
CA ARG A 209 1.10 -9.15 -11.40
C ARG A 209 0.28 -8.14 -10.62
N PHE A 210 -0.12 -7.05 -11.26
CA PHE A 210 -1.03 -6.08 -10.65
C PHE A 210 -2.30 -5.92 -11.47
N ALA A 211 -3.44 -5.98 -10.79
CA ALA A 211 -4.74 -5.75 -11.40
C ALA A 211 -5.33 -4.41 -10.90
N PRO A 212 -6.08 -3.68 -11.75
CA PRO A 212 -6.83 -2.51 -11.32
C PRO A 212 -7.96 -2.94 -10.39
N VAL A 213 -7.98 -2.41 -9.17
CA VAL A 213 -9.10 -2.55 -8.24
C VAL A 213 -9.65 -1.18 -7.87
N LYS A 214 -10.96 -1.12 -7.60
CA LYS A 214 -11.59 0.10 -7.11
C LYS A 214 -11.39 0.22 -5.61
N TRP A 215 -11.18 1.43 -5.14
CA TRP A 215 -11.21 1.77 -3.72
C TRP A 215 -12.22 2.87 -3.45
N GLU A 216 -12.83 2.83 -2.27
CA GLU A 216 -13.73 3.86 -1.76
C GLU A 216 -13.47 4.07 -0.27
N GLU A 217 -13.53 5.32 0.18
CA GLU A 217 -13.28 5.69 1.57
C GLU A 217 -14.27 6.80 1.97
N GLY A 218 -15.08 6.52 3.00
CA GLY A 218 -15.96 7.50 3.62
C GLY A 218 -15.25 8.30 4.70
N TYR A 219 -15.67 9.54 4.91
CA TYR A 219 -15.20 10.42 5.99
C TYR A 219 -16.36 11.27 6.53
N THR A 220 -16.18 11.84 7.73
CA THR A 220 -17.15 12.68 8.44
C THR A 220 -16.46 13.87 9.08
#